data_AF-A0A5N6RWF2-F1
#
_entry.id   AF-A0A5N6RWF2-F1
#
_cell.length_a   1.000
_cell.length_b   1.000
_cell.length_c   1.000
_cell.angle_alpha   90.00
_cell.angle_beta   90.00
_cell.angle_gamma   90.00
#
_symmetry.space_group_name_H-M   'P 1'
#
loop_
_entity.id
_entity.type
_entity.pdbx_description
1 polymer ?
#
loop_
_entity_poly.entity_id
_entity_poly.type
_entity_poly.pdbx_seq_one_letter_code
_entity_poly.pdbx_strand_id
1 'polypeptide(L)'
;MAAMAALQSSMTSLSLSSNSFWGQRLSPPTLYAVPAKPTEKPCLILVKLKRWERKECKPNSLPVLHKMHVKLGDTVKLISGRDKGKIGEITKIFKHNSSVIIKDINLKTKHVKSKGEDQPGQILKIEAPVHSSNVMLYSKEQNVASRVGHKILEDGKRVRYLIKTGEIIDTAENWKRLKEDKTKTEVVAAS
;
A
#
# COMPACT_ATOMS: atom_id res chain seq x y z
N MET A 1 5.86 86.99 -71.88
CA MET A 1 5.04 85.85 -72.34
C MET A 1 5.92 84.62 -72.41
N ALA A 2 5.83 83.71 -71.44
CA ALA A 2 6.26 82.31 -71.59
C ALA A 2 5.62 81.52 -70.45
N ALA A 3 4.89 80.46 -70.82
CA ALA A 3 4.03 79.68 -69.94
C ALA A 3 4.67 78.34 -69.57
N MET A 4 4.33 77.95 -68.34
CA MET A 4 4.21 76.64 -67.68
C MET A 4 4.49 75.32 -68.42
N ALA A 5 5.14 74.41 -67.70
CA ALA A 5 4.93 72.94 -67.57
C ALA A 5 6.16 72.37 -66.80
N ALA A 6 6.17 71.32 -65.98
CA ALA A 6 5.22 70.30 -65.58
C ALA A 6 5.72 69.60 -64.29
N LEU A 7 4.74 69.02 -63.58
CA LEU A 7 4.67 67.84 -62.70
C LEU A 7 5.92 67.14 -62.11
N GLN A 8 5.80 66.97 -60.78
CA GLN A 8 5.96 65.76 -59.94
C GLN A 8 7.29 65.00 -59.94
N SER A 9 7.97 65.00 -58.79
CA SER A 9 8.28 63.79 -58.01
C SER A 9 9.18 64.11 -56.80
N SER A 10 9.27 63.14 -55.88
CA SER A 10 10.19 63.01 -54.74
C SER A 10 9.78 63.67 -53.42
N MET A 11 9.15 62.84 -52.57
CA MET A 11 9.07 63.07 -51.14
C MET A 11 10.43 62.72 -50.52
N THR A 12 11.19 63.72 -50.14
CA THR A 12 12.25 63.63 -49.15
C THR A 12 12.00 64.68 -48.07
N SER A 13 11.86 64.25 -46.82
CA SER A 13 12.32 65.06 -45.69
C SER A 13 12.57 64.17 -44.48
N LEU A 14 13.85 64.03 -44.17
CA LEU A 14 14.32 63.71 -42.83
C LEU A 14 13.95 64.90 -41.94
N SER A 15 13.33 64.64 -40.79
CA SER A 15 13.34 65.60 -39.68
C SER A 15 13.81 64.89 -38.42
N LEU A 16 14.99 65.30 -37.94
CA LEU A 16 15.41 65.10 -36.56
C LEU A 16 14.51 65.99 -35.69
N SER A 17 13.93 65.42 -34.64
CA SER A 17 13.50 66.20 -33.48
C SER A 17 14.07 65.60 -32.20
N SER A 18 14.53 66.51 -31.37
CA SER A 18 15.38 66.32 -30.21
C SER A 18 14.55 66.15 -28.94
N ASN A 19 15.13 65.43 -27.98
CA ASN A 19 14.99 65.57 -26.53
C ASN A 19 13.59 65.45 -25.88
N SER A 20 13.43 64.41 -25.07
CA SER A 20 13.11 64.48 -23.62
C SER A 20 12.80 63.05 -23.15
N PHE A 21 13.66 62.42 -22.35
CA PHE A 21 13.58 62.52 -20.88
C PHE A 21 12.12 62.55 -20.41
N TRP A 22 11.52 61.37 -20.22
CA TRP A 22 10.85 60.94 -18.99
C TRP A 22 10.37 59.49 -19.18
N GLY A 23 10.51 58.69 -18.13
CA GLY A 23 10.55 57.24 -18.15
C GLY A 23 9.44 56.54 -18.93
N GLN A 24 9.85 55.59 -19.77
CA GLN A 24 8.95 54.52 -20.17
C GLN A 24 8.57 53.74 -18.92
N ARG A 25 7.31 53.90 -18.52
CA ARG A 25 6.63 53.07 -17.54
C ARG A 25 6.61 51.66 -18.13
N LEU A 26 7.54 50.81 -17.70
CA LEU A 26 7.56 49.38 -18.00
C LEU A 26 6.16 48.84 -17.72
N SER A 27 5.45 48.43 -18.77
CA SER A 27 4.25 47.63 -18.63
C SER A 27 4.66 46.33 -17.91
N PRO A 28 3.97 45.93 -16.83
CA PRO A 28 4.28 44.65 -16.22
C PRO A 28 3.97 43.57 -17.26
N PRO A 29 4.81 42.52 -17.38
CA PRO A 29 4.44 41.37 -18.18
C PRO A 29 3.13 40.84 -17.60
N THR A 30 2.12 40.66 -18.46
CA THR A 30 0.92 39.91 -18.13
C THR A 30 1.36 38.51 -17.71
N LEU A 31 1.48 38.31 -16.39
CA LEU A 31 1.60 36.99 -15.82
C LEU A 31 0.29 36.28 -16.14
N TYR A 32 0.29 35.47 -17.20
CA TYR A 32 -0.68 34.41 -17.32
C TYR A 32 -0.58 33.60 -16.03
N ALA A 33 -1.60 33.74 -15.17
CA ALA A 33 -1.76 32.88 -14.03
C ALA A 33 -1.97 31.47 -14.57
N VAL A 34 -0.89 30.68 -14.62
CA VAL A 34 -1.01 29.24 -14.76
C VAL A 34 -1.90 28.81 -13.60
N PRO A 35 -3.04 28.13 -13.85
CA PRO A 35 -3.82 27.57 -12.76
C PRO A 35 -2.93 26.54 -12.08
N ALA A 36 -2.28 26.94 -10.99
CA ALA A 36 -1.66 26.01 -10.07
C ALA A 36 -2.81 25.16 -9.56
N LYS A 37 -2.99 23.96 -10.15
CA LYS A 37 -3.87 22.95 -9.59
C LYS A 37 -3.48 22.85 -8.13
N PRO A 38 -4.39 23.12 -7.17
CA PRO A 38 -4.07 22.87 -5.79
C PRO A 38 -3.83 21.35 -5.73
N THR A 39 -2.56 20.96 -5.64
CA THR A 39 -2.21 19.63 -5.19
C THR A 39 -2.48 19.64 -3.71
N GLU A 40 -3.76 19.73 -3.34
CA GLU A 40 -4.24 19.20 -2.09
C GLU A 40 -3.86 17.73 -2.16
N LYS A 41 -2.65 17.42 -1.68
CA LYS A 41 -2.32 16.09 -1.24
C LYS A 41 -3.43 15.83 -0.23
N PRO A 42 -4.40 14.95 -0.51
CA PRO A 42 -5.40 14.64 0.50
C PRO A 42 -4.57 14.26 1.70
N CYS A 43 -4.80 14.92 2.84
CA CYS A 43 -4.18 14.56 4.09
C CYS A 43 -4.74 13.18 4.44
N LEU A 44 -4.23 12.15 3.78
CA LEU A 44 -4.36 10.78 4.17
C LEU A 44 -3.66 10.79 5.51
N ILE A 45 -4.45 10.74 6.59
CA ILE A 45 -3.98 10.33 7.89
C ILE A 45 -3.61 8.86 7.75
N LEU A 46 -2.52 8.61 7.00
CA LEU A 46 -1.71 7.43 7.12
C LEU A 46 -1.11 7.60 8.51
N VAL A 47 -1.58 6.79 9.45
CA VAL A 47 -1.01 6.73 10.79
C VAL A 47 0.50 6.56 10.61
N LYS A 48 1.23 7.67 10.75
CA LYS A 48 2.67 7.69 10.52
C LYS A 48 3.27 6.99 11.72
N LEU A 49 3.86 5.82 11.48
CA LEU A 49 4.56 5.07 12.54
C LEU A 49 5.50 6.04 13.27
N LYS A 50 5.55 5.94 14.60
CA LYS A 50 6.50 6.72 15.38
C LYS A 50 7.90 6.40 14.87
N ARG A 51 8.81 7.38 14.89
CA ARG A 51 10.14 7.25 14.27
C ARG A 51 10.88 6.00 14.79
N TRP A 52 10.74 5.68 16.08
CA TRP A 52 11.35 4.54 16.76
C TRP A 52 10.59 3.21 16.61
N GLU A 53 9.34 3.22 16.11
CA GLU A 53 8.55 2.01 15.85
C GLU A 53 8.71 1.51 14.38
N ARG A 54 9.66 2.09 13.65
CA ARG A 54 9.99 1.66 12.29
C ARG A 54 10.67 0.30 12.31
N LYS A 55 10.61 -0.39 11.18
CA LYS A 55 11.26 -1.70 11.00
C LYS A 55 12.75 -1.55 11.26
N GLU A 56 13.29 -2.44 12.08
CA GLU A 56 14.72 -2.58 12.24
C GLU A 56 15.35 -3.06 10.94
N CYS A 57 16.47 -2.44 10.56
CA CYS A 57 17.19 -2.75 9.34
C CYS A 57 18.59 -3.27 9.65
N LYS A 58 19.06 -4.19 8.82
CA LYS A 58 20.43 -4.67 8.77
C LYS A 58 21.35 -3.62 8.13
N PRO A 59 22.68 -3.77 8.23
CA PRO A 59 23.64 -2.87 7.56
C PRO A 59 23.44 -2.75 6.05
N ASN A 60 22.93 -3.79 5.39
CA ASN A 60 22.61 -3.81 3.97
C ASN A 60 21.21 -3.24 3.64
N SER A 61 20.62 -2.45 4.54
CA SER A 61 19.28 -1.82 4.44
C SER A 61 18.07 -2.76 4.47
N LEU A 62 18.26 -4.09 4.42
CA LEU A 62 17.15 -5.04 4.49
C LEU A 62 16.52 -5.09 5.88
N PRO A 63 15.20 -5.30 6.00
CA PRO A 63 14.57 -5.44 7.31
C PRO A 63 15.01 -6.72 8.02
N VAL A 64 15.12 -6.66 9.34
CA VAL A 64 15.27 -7.84 10.18
C VAL A 64 13.96 -8.63 10.16
N LEU A 65 14.04 -9.94 9.92
CA LEU A 65 12.89 -10.83 9.82
C LEU A 65 12.94 -11.88 10.93
N HIS A 66 11.80 -12.10 11.58
CA HIS A 66 11.70 -13.08 12.65
C HIS A 66 11.30 -14.45 12.10
N LYS A 67 11.86 -15.50 12.68
CA LYS A 67 11.47 -16.89 12.38
C LYS A 67 10.16 -17.20 13.10
N MET A 68 9.17 -17.71 12.38
CA MET A 68 7.84 -18.02 12.90
C MET A 68 7.51 -19.51 12.72
N HIS A 69 6.66 -20.05 13.58
CA HIS A 69 6.23 -21.45 13.54
C HIS A 69 5.04 -21.74 12.61
N VAL A 70 4.36 -20.68 12.13
CA VAL A 70 3.15 -20.75 11.30
C VAL A 70 3.41 -20.36 9.84
N LYS A 71 2.59 -20.89 8.93
CA LYS A 71 2.58 -20.60 7.49
C LYS A 71 1.19 -20.10 7.04
N LEU A 72 1.13 -19.57 5.83
CA LEU A 72 -0.12 -19.14 5.20
C LEU A 72 -1.03 -20.36 4.99
N GLY A 73 -2.32 -20.20 5.22
CA GLY A 73 -3.29 -21.30 5.10
C GLY A 73 -3.29 -22.31 6.26
N ASP A 74 -2.42 -22.16 7.26
CA ASP A 74 -2.50 -22.99 8.46
C ASP A 74 -3.79 -22.67 9.22
N THR A 75 -4.46 -23.70 9.75
CA THR A 75 -5.58 -23.56 10.69
C THR A 75 -5.05 -23.43 12.10
N VAL A 76 -5.46 -22.37 12.81
CA VAL A 76 -4.95 -22.04 14.13
C VAL A 76 -6.07 -21.74 15.11
N LYS A 77 -5.79 -22.01 16.39
CA LYS A 77 -6.61 -21.63 17.54
C LYS A 77 -5.93 -20.53 18.35
N LEU A 78 -6.70 -19.55 18.78
CA LEU A 78 -6.20 -18.47 19.65
C LEU A 78 -6.07 -18.95 21.10
N ILE A 79 -4.88 -18.77 21.67
CA ILE A 79 -4.53 -19.16 23.04
C ILE A 79 -4.88 -18.03 24.02
N SER A 80 -4.63 -16.79 23.62
CA SER A 80 -4.75 -15.60 24.46
C SER A 80 -5.30 -14.40 23.67
N GLY A 81 -5.77 -13.38 24.39
CA GLY A 81 -6.38 -12.19 23.81
C GLY A 81 -7.91 -12.22 23.87
N ARG A 82 -8.53 -11.22 23.22
CA ARG A 82 -9.99 -11.00 23.26
C ARG A 82 -10.77 -12.13 22.60
N ASP A 83 -10.23 -12.67 21.51
CA ASP A 83 -10.85 -13.73 20.71
C ASP A 83 -10.36 -15.14 21.12
N LYS A 84 -9.96 -15.33 22.39
CA LYS A 84 -9.45 -16.60 22.90
C LYS A 84 -10.41 -17.76 22.60
N GLY A 85 -9.86 -18.87 22.12
CA GLY A 85 -10.60 -20.10 21.84
C GLY A 85 -11.20 -20.19 20.44
N LYS A 86 -11.35 -19.07 19.72
CA LYS A 86 -11.77 -19.09 18.32
C LYS A 86 -10.71 -19.75 17.43
N ILE A 87 -11.19 -20.36 16.36
CA ILE A 87 -10.39 -21.08 15.36
C ILE A 87 -10.54 -20.33 14.04
N GLY A 88 -9.46 -20.23 13.28
CA GLY A 88 -9.49 -19.61 11.95
C GLY A 88 -8.26 -19.96 11.11
N GLU A 89 -8.32 -19.57 9.85
CA GLU A 89 -7.23 -19.79 8.89
C GLU A 89 -6.40 -18.52 8.70
N ILE A 90 -5.09 -18.68 8.52
CA ILE A 90 -4.18 -17.54 8.34
C ILE A 90 -4.23 -17.03 6.91
N THR A 91 -4.65 -15.77 6.75
CA THR A 91 -4.72 -15.06 5.46
C THR A 91 -3.40 -14.39 5.09
N LYS A 92 -2.75 -13.69 6.03
CA LYS A 92 -1.52 -12.92 5.79
C LYS A 92 -0.56 -13.02 6.98
N ILE A 93 0.74 -12.92 6.70
CA ILE A 93 1.81 -13.00 7.71
C ILE A 93 2.76 -11.81 7.56
N PHE A 94 3.06 -11.17 8.68
CA PHE A 94 4.03 -10.07 8.81
C PHE A 94 5.24 -10.51 9.63
N LYS A 95 6.29 -10.98 8.94
CA LYS A 95 7.51 -11.52 9.57
C LYS A 95 8.36 -10.50 10.34
N HIS A 96 8.24 -9.21 10.05
CA HIS A 96 9.01 -8.16 10.73
C HIS A 96 8.45 -7.84 12.13
N ASN A 97 7.13 -8.03 12.33
CA ASN A 97 6.47 -7.80 13.61
C ASN A 97 6.07 -9.10 14.33
N SER A 98 6.38 -10.27 13.75
CA SER A 98 5.88 -11.57 14.19
C SER A 98 4.34 -11.62 14.34
N SER A 99 3.60 -11.02 13.41
CA SER A 99 2.13 -10.96 13.49
C SER A 99 1.46 -11.62 12.30
N VAL A 100 0.23 -12.11 12.51
CA VAL A 100 -0.58 -12.82 11.51
C VAL A 100 -1.99 -12.23 11.44
N ILE A 101 -2.59 -12.23 10.26
CA ILE A 101 -4.01 -11.93 10.06
C ILE A 101 -4.75 -13.25 9.87
N ILE A 102 -5.83 -13.43 10.60
CA ILE A 102 -6.64 -14.64 10.64
C ILE A 102 -8.05 -14.26 10.19
N LYS A 103 -8.67 -15.10 9.35
CA LYS A 103 -10.02 -14.86 8.84
C LYS A 103 -11.02 -14.66 9.98
N ASP A 104 -11.87 -13.65 9.85
CA ASP A 104 -13.01 -13.33 10.75
C ASP A 104 -12.65 -13.12 12.24
N ILE A 105 -11.37 -12.87 12.53
CA ILE A 105 -10.85 -12.71 13.89
C ILE A 105 -10.26 -11.31 14.07
N ASN A 106 -10.35 -10.77 15.29
CA ASN A 106 -9.83 -9.44 15.64
C ASN A 106 -10.35 -8.35 14.70
N LEU A 107 -11.66 -8.38 14.43
CA LEU A 107 -12.33 -7.43 13.55
C LEU A 107 -12.32 -6.03 14.17
N LYS A 108 -11.98 -5.04 13.36
CA LYS A 108 -12.02 -3.62 13.72
C LYS A 108 -12.88 -2.86 12.72
N THR A 109 -13.75 -2.01 13.24
CA THR A 109 -14.55 -1.11 12.43
C THR A 109 -13.68 0.04 11.93
N LYS A 110 -13.56 0.16 10.60
CA LYS A 110 -12.84 1.24 9.92
C LYS A 110 -13.83 2.07 9.12
N HIS A 111 -13.93 3.35 9.49
CA HIS A 111 -14.64 4.34 8.70
C HIS A 111 -13.76 4.73 7.51
N VAL A 112 -14.24 4.46 6.31
CA VAL A 112 -13.55 4.81 5.06
C VAL A 112 -14.24 6.04 4.48
N LYS A 113 -13.47 7.13 4.38
CA LYS A 113 -13.92 8.35 3.70
C LYS A 113 -14.15 8.06 2.22
N SER A 114 -15.16 8.71 1.65
CA SER A 114 -15.37 8.75 0.20
C SER A 114 -14.09 9.25 -0.49
N LYS A 115 -13.75 8.64 -1.63
CA LYS A 115 -12.58 9.01 -2.45
C LYS A 115 -12.95 9.88 -3.65
N GLY A 116 -14.23 9.95 -4.00
CA GLY A 116 -14.76 10.67 -5.16
C GLY A 116 -16.28 10.63 -5.15
N GLU A 117 -16.91 11.45 -5.98
CA GLU A 117 -18.36 11.66 -6.01
C GLU A 117 -19.13 10.34 -6.24
N ASP A 118 -18.55 9.42 -7.02
CA ASP A 118 -19.16 8.13 -7.36
C ASP A 118 -19.08 7.06 -6.25
N GLN A 119 -18.26 7.27 -5.22
CA GLN A 119 -18.03 6.28 -4.16
C GLN A 119 -18.41 6.84 -2.79
N PRO A 120 -19.60 6.52 -2.25
CA PRO A 120 -19.99 6.99 -0.92
C PRO A 120 -19.07 6.43 0.17
N GLY A 121 -18.98 7.14 1.29
CA GLY A 121 -18.25 6.66 2.47
C GLY A 121 -18.87 5.37 3.02
N GLN A 122 -18.04 4.48 3.56
CA GLN A 122 -18.49 3.17 4.04
C GLN A 122 -17.88 2.83 5.41
N ILE A 123 -18.63 2.04 6.19
CA ILE A 123 -18.17 1.47 7.46
C ILE A 123 -17.77 0.02 7.19
N LEU A 124 -16.46 -0.23 7.10
CA LEU A 124 -15.93 -1.56 6.84
C LEU A 124 -15.50 -2.26 8.13
N LYS A 125 -15.73 -3.56 8.23
CA LYS A 125 -15.10 -4.40 9.26
C LYS A 125 -13.87 -5.06 8.64
N ILE A 126 -12.70 -4.78 9.20
CA ILE A 126 -11.42 -5.28 8.68
C ILE A 126 -10.73 -6.11 9.75
N GLU A 127 -10.15 -7.23 9.35
CA GLU A 127 -9.33 -8.08 10.20
C GLU A 127 -8.02 -7.37 10.59
N ALA A 128 -7.70 -7.37 11.88
CA ALA A 128 -6.47 -6.78 12.39
C ALA A 128 -5.45 -7.87 12.79
N PRO A 129 -4.14 -7.57 12.70
CA PRO A 129 -3.11 -8.55 13.00
C PRO A 129 -3.11 -8.94 14.49
N VAL A 130 -2.82 -10.22 14.73
CA VAL A 130 -2.61 -10.84 16.04
C VAL A 130 -1.17 -11.33 16.13
N HIS A 131 -0.52 -11.21 17.28
CA HIS A 131 0.85 -11.69 17.45
C HIS A 131 0.93 -13.22 17.38
N SER A 132 1.97 -13.77 16.74
CA SER A 132 2.05 -15.21 16.46
C SER A 132 2.19 -16.08 17.71
N SER A 133 2.71 -15.55 18.81
CA SER A 133 2.76 -16.30 20.08
C SER A 133 1.38 -16.65 20.64
N ASN A 134 0.35 -15.89 20.25
CA ASN A 134 -1.01 -16.06 20.77
C ASN A 134 -1.81 -17.09 19.97
N VAL A 135 -1.19 -17.77 19.00
CA VAL A 135 -1.82 -18.78 18.16
C VAL A 135 -1.11 -20.13 18.24
N MET A 136 -1.91 -21.19 18.27
CA MET A 136 -1.47 -22.58 18.23
C MET A 136 -2.03 -23.27 17.00
N LEU A 137 -1.28 -24.20 16.41
CA LEU A 137 -1.78 -25.00 15.29
C LEU A 137 -2.91 -25.91 15.79
N TYR A 138 -3.93 -26.05 14.97
CA TYR A 138 -5.16 -26.77 15.29
C TYR A 138 -5.39 -27.91 14.30
N SER A 139 -5.58 -29.12 14.83
CA SER A 139 -6.05 -30.26 14.03
C SER A 139 -7.57 -30.20 13.91
N LYS A 140 -8.07 -30.21 12.66
CA LYS A 140 -9.51 -30.35 12.38
C LYS A 140 -10.02 -31.76 12.65
N GLU A 141 -9.15 -32.76 12.57
CA GLU A 141 -9.50 -34.18 12.74
C GLU A 141 -9.75 -34.52 14.21
N GLN A 142 -8.79 -34.17 15.07
CA GLN A 142 -8.85 -34.51 16.50
C GLN A 142 -9.41 -33.37 17.36
N ASN A 143 -9.68 -32.20 16.77
CA ASN A 143 -10.14 -31.00 17.47
C ASN A 143 -9.22 -30.52 18.60
N VAL A 144 -7.93 -30.84 18.50
CA VAL A 144 -6.91 -30.50 19.50
C VAL A 144 -5.94 -29.47 18.94
N ALA A 145 -5.68 -28.44 19.76
CA ALA A 145 -4.57 -27.52 19.53
C ALA A 145 -3.28 -28.08 20.14
N SER A 146 -2.18 -28.03 19.38
CA SER A 146 -0.90 -28.52 19.86
C SER A 146 0.32 -27.74 19.37
N ARG A 147 1.45 -27.93 20.07
CA ARG A 147 2.74 -27.38 19.66
C ARG A 147 3.28 -28.13 18.44
N VAL A 148 4.14 -27.47 17.68
CA VAL A 148 4.74 -28.01 16.47
C VAL A 148 6.08 -28.69 16.74
N GLY A 149 6.27 -29.87 16.17
CA GLY A 149 7.55 -30.58 16.06
C GLY A 149 8.03 -30.63 14.60
N HIS A 150 9.26 -31.09 14.39
CA HIS A 150 9.82 -31.32 13.06
C HIS A 150 10.26 -32.77 12.90
N LYS A 151 9.89 -33.41 11.79
CA LYS A 151 10.27 -34.78 11.44
C LYS A 151 10.86 -34.81 10.03
N ILE A 152 11.77 -35.73 9.76
CA ILE A 152 12.29 -36.01 8.43
C ILE A 152 11.54 -37.25 7.91
N LEU A 153 10.95 -37.17 6.73
CA LEU A 153 10.29 -38.28 6.05
C LEU A 153 11.31 -39.17 5.33
N GLU A 154 10.88 -40.34 4.89
CA GLU A 154 11.69 -41.28 4.11
C GLU A 154 12.19 -40.66 2.79
N ASP A 155 11.38 -39.77 2.19
CA ASP A 155 11.75 -38.89 1.06
C ASP A 155 12.95 -37.95 1.32
N GLY A 156 13.44 -37.85 2.56
CA GLY A 156 14.42 -36.85 3.01
C GLY A 156 13.83 -35.45 3.26
N LYS A 157 12.52 -35.26 3.06
CA LYS A 157 11.84 -33.97 3.28
C LYS A 157 11.60 -33.71 4.76
N ARG A 158 11.95 -32.51 5.23
CA ARG A 158 11.66 -32.05 6.60
C ARG A 158 10.28 -31.41 6.68
N VAL A 159 9.38 -32.01 7.46
CA VAL A 159 7.99 -31.57 7.63
C VAL A 159 7.69 -31.17 9.08
N ARG A 160 6.65 -30.34 9.25
CA ARG A 160 6.06 -30.02 10.56
C ARG A 160 5.00 -31.06 10.93
N TYR A 161 4.98 -31.46 12.20
CA TYR A 161 3.94 -32.32 12.76
C TYR A 161 3.41 -31.78 14.09
N LEU A 162 2.20 -32.18 14.47
CA LEU A 162 1.58 -31.84 15.75
C LEU A 162 2.07 -32.81 16.83
N ILE A 163 2.61 -32.29 17.94
CA ILE A 163 3.23 -33.14 18.97
C ILE A 163 2.20 -34.03 19.68
N LYS A 164 0.96 -33.53 19.88
CA LYS A 164 -0.07 -34.28 20.61
C LYS A 164 -0.72 -35.37 19.76
N THR A 165 -0.90 -35.11 18.47
CA THR A 165 -1.68 -35.98 17.58
C THR A 165 -0.81 -36.83 16.66
N GLY A 166 0.43 -36.40 16.40
CA GLY A 166 1.33 -37.01 15.43
C GLY A 166 1.05 -36.62 13.98
N GLU A 167 -0.01 -35.86 13.71
CA GLU A 167 -0.44 -35.48 12.37
C GLU A 167 0.58 -34.57 11.66
N ILE A 168 0.80 -34.83 10.37
CA ILE A 168 1.69 -34.03 9.52
C ILE A 168 0.90 -32.88 8.89
N ILE A 169 1.42 -31.66 9.01
CA ILE A 169 0.72 -30.43 8.57
C ILE A 169 1.16 -30.02 7.17
N ASP A 170 2.44 -30.21 6.85
CA ASP A 170 3.04 -29.75 5.61
C ASP A 170 2.81 -30.78 4.49
N THR A 171 1.85 -30.54 3.60
CA THR A 171 1.68 -31.31 2.36
C THR A 171 2.54 -30.75 1.23
N ALA A 172 3.06 -31.61 0.33
CA ALA A 172 3.93 -31.22 -0.77
C ALA A 172 3.30 -30.20 -1.75
N GLU A 173 1.98 -30.28 -1.93
CA GLU A 173 1.24 -29.47 -2.89
C GLU A 173 0.61 -28.21 -2.29
N ASN A 174 0.75 -27.99 -0.98
CA ASN A 174 0.02 -26.93 -0.29
C ASN A 174 0.32 -25.53 -0.87
N TRP A 175 1.57 -25.29 -1.28
CA TRP A 175 1.96 -24.03 -1.90
C TRP A 175 1.30 -23.78 -3.28
N LYS A 176 1.01 -24.85 -4.05
CA LYS A 176 0.32 -24.73 -5.34
C LYS A 176 -1.13 -24.31 -5.11
N ARG A 177 -1.80 -24.99 -4.18
CA ARG A 177 -3.19 -24.68 -3.77
C ARG A 177 -3.33 -23.23 -3.32
N LEU A 178 -2.44 -22.76 -2.43
CA LEU A 178 -2.43 -21.37 -1.97
C LEU A 178 -2.20 -20.35 -3.09
N LYS A 179 -1.39 -20.70 -4.10
CA LYS A 179 -1.15 -19.82 -5.25
C LYS A 179 -2.40 -19.71 -6.12
N GLU A 180 -3.06 -20.84 -6.40
CA GLU A 180 -4.30 -20.90 -7.17
C GLU A 180 -5.43 -20.13 -6.45
N ASP A 181 -5.60 -20.32 -5.15
CA ASP A 181 -6.62 -19.62 -4.36
C ASP A 181 -6.39 -18.10 -4.38
N LYS A 182 -5.13 -17.66 -4.31
CA LYS A 182 -4.78 -16.25 -4.44
C LYS A 182 -5.16 -15.70 -5.82
N THR A 183 -4.85 -16.42 -6.90
CA THR A 183 -5.23 -16.00 -8.26
C THR A 183 -6.75 -15.95 -8.45
N LYS A 184 -7.49 -16.93 -7.92
CA LYS A 184 -8.97 -16.92 -7.96
C LYS A 184 -9.53 -15.71 -7.22
N THR A 185 -9.00 -15.40 -6.04
CA THR A 185 -9.44 -14.24 -5.24
C THR A 185 -9.18 -12.92 -5.96
N GLU A 186 -8.04 -12.79 -6.66
CA GLU A 186 -7.70 -11.60 -7.44
C GLU A 186 -8.60 -11.42 -8.67
N VAL A 187 -8.95 -12.51 -9.36
CA VAL A 187 -9.88 -12.49 -10.50
C VAL A 187 -11.27 -12.07 -10.04
N VAL A 188 -11.78 -12.66 -8.96
CA VAL A 188 -13.09 -12.30 -8.38
C VAL A 188 -13.13 -10.85 -7.90
N ALA A 189 -12.01 -10.30 -7.45
CA ALA A 189 -11.93 -8.89 -7.05
C ALA A 189 -11.83 -7.92 -8.24
N ALA A 190 -11.52 -8.42 -9.44
CA ALA A 190 -11.39 -7.62 -10.66
C ALA A 190 -12.66 -7.65 -11.54
N SER A 191 -13.48 -8.69 -11.40
CA SER A 191 -14.84 -8.81 -11.95
C SER A 191 -15.87 -8.08 -11.09
#